data_AF-A0A976P3D2-F1
#
_entry.id   AF-A0A976P3D2-F1
#
_cell.length_a   1.000
_cell.length_b   1.000
_cell.length_c   1.000
_cell.angle_alpha   90.00
_cell.angle_beta   90.00
_cell.angle_gamma   90.00
#
_symmetry.space_group_name_H-M   'P 1'
#
loop_
_entity.id
_entity.type
_entity.pdbx_description
1 polymer ?
#
loop_
_entity_poly.entity_id
_entity_poly.type
_entity_poly.pdbx_seq_one_letter_code
_entity_poly.pdbx_strand_id
1 'polypeptide(L)' 'MKDDRARCIEAGANDYLSKPVDTNKLKAIVKMWLGQA' A
#
# COMPACT_ATOMS: atom_id res chain seq x y z
N MET A 1 -10.07 -10.29 1.50
CA MET A 1 -8.67 -10.73 1.50
C MET A 1 -8.10 -10.62 2.91
N LYS A 2 -8.54 -11.49 3.83
CA LYS A 2 -8.18 -11.37 5.25
C LYS A 2 -6.68 -11.57 5.50
N ASP A 3 -5.99 -12.22 4.55
CA ASP A 3 -4.58 -12.60 4.68
C ASP A 3 -3.66 -12.01 3.60
N ASP A 4 -4.17 -11.39 2.53
CA ASP A 4 -3.27 -10.87 1.47
C ASP A 4 -2.37 -9.75 1.97
N ARG A 5 -2.87 -8.92 2.91
CA ARG A 5 -2.03 -7.92 3.55
C ARG A 5 -0.84 -8.58 4.24
N ALA A 6 -1.09 -9.59 5.07
CA ALA A 6 -0.03 -10.29 5.81
C ALA A 6 0.98 -10.93 4.84
N ARG A 7 0.48 -11.66 3.83
CA ARG A 7 1.31 -12.31 2.81
C ARG A 7 2.20 -11.32 2.04
N CYS A 8 1.68 -10.15 1.66
CA CYS A 8 2.48 -9.13 0.96
C CYS A 8 3.56 -8.54 1.86
N ILE A 9 3.25 -8.24 3.12
CA ILE A 9 4.22 -7.67 4.06
C ILE A 9 5.29 -8.71 4.41
N GLU A 10 4.91 -9.98 4.66
CA GLU A 10 5.85 -11.08 4.88
C GLU A 10 6.76 -11.34 3.66
N ALA A 11 6.26 -11.12 2.45
CA ALA A 11 7.04 -11.19 1.22
C ALA A 11 7.98 -9.98 1.00
N GLY A 12 7.98 -8.99 1.89
CA GLY A 12 8.87 -7.82 1.84
C GLY A 12 8.25 -6.56 1.25
N ALA A 13 6.93 -6.49 1.09
CA ALA A 13 6.28 -5.26 0.67
C ALA A 13 6.36 -4.19 1.77
N ASN A 14 6.63 -2.94 1.37
CA ASN A 14 6.66 -1.80 2.28
C ASN A 14 5.26 -1.41 2.79
N ASP A 15 4.22 -1.61 1.98
CA ASP A 15 2.84 -1.25 2.30
C ASP A 15 1.85 -2.15 1.52
N TYR A 16 0.56 -2.03 1.82
CA TYR A 16 -0.52 -2.77 1.18
C TYR A 16 -1.76 -1.89 0.95
N LEU A 17 -2.28 -1.92 -0.28
CA LEU A 17 -3.52 -1.24 -0.66
C LEU A 17 -4.50 -2.27 -1.24
N SER A 18 -5.64 -2.45 -0.57
CA SER A 18 -6.67 -3.42 -1.01
C SER A 18 -7.38 -2.95 -2.28
N LYS A 19 -7.80 -3.90 -3.12
CA LYS A 19 -8.73 -3.65 -4.22
C LYS A 19 -10.18 -3.45 -3.72
N PRO A 20 -11.02 -2.71 -4.46
CA PRO A 20 -10.68 -1.89 -5.62
C PRO A 20 -9.76 -0.72 -5.23
N VAL A 21 -8.81 -0.39 -6.11
CA VAL A 21 -7.78 0.60 -5.80
C VAL A 21 -8.38 2.00 -5.78
N ASP A 22 -8.26 2.67 -4.65
CA ASP A 22 -8.52 4.10 -4.52
C ASP A 22 -7.27 4.90 -4.94
N THR A 23 -7.38 5.64 -6.05
CA THR A 23 -6.26 6.38 -6.63
C THR A 23 -5.81 7.56 -5.77
N ASN A 24 -6.68 8.13 -4.94
CA ASN A 24 -6.29 9.20 -4.03
C ASN A 24 -5.43 8.65 -2.89
N LYS A 25 -5.81 7.49 -2.33
CA LYS A 25 -5.01 6.79 -1.32
C LYS A 25 -3.67 6.34 -1.86
N LEU A 26 -3.65 5.79 -3.08
CA LEU A 26 -2.39 5.40 -3.73
C LEU A 26 -1.44 6.60 -3.87
N LYS A 27 -1.94 7.74 -4.37
CA LYS A 27 -1.12 8.96 -4.50
C LYS A 27 -0.59 9.45 -3.16
N ALA A 28 -1.39 9.40 -2.10
CA ALA A 28 -0.96 9.79 -0.75
C ALA A 28 0.18 8.88 -0.24
N ILE A 29 0.04 7.57 -0.41
CA ILE A 29 1.09 6.59 -0.04
C ILE A 29 2.38 6.88 -0.81
N VAL A 30 2.31 7.03 -2.13
CA VAL A 30 3.50 7.30 -2.97
C VAL A 30 4.19 8.60 -2.54
N LYS A 31 3.44 9.68 -2.29
CA LYS A 31 4.03 10.94 -1.80
C LYS A 31 4.74 10.77 -0.47
N MET A 32 4.15 10.03 0.47
CA MET A 32 4.76 9.72 1.76
C MET A 32 6.09 8.99 1.61
N TRP A 33 6.16 7.96 0.75
CA TRP A 33 7.41 7.22 0.49
C TRP A 33 8.47 8.03 -0.26
N LEU A 34 8.05 8.99 -1.10
CA LEU A 34 8.98 9.91 -1.77
C LEU A 34 9.44 11.07 -0.87
N GLY A 35 8.95 11.17 0.37
CA GLY A 35 9.22 12.32 1.25
C GLY A 35 8.59 13.63 0.77
N GLN A 36 7.50 13.53 0.01
CA GLN A 36 6.74 14.64 -0.60
C GLN A 36 5.37 14.84 0.07
N ALA A 37 5.16 14.23 1.24
CA ALA A 37 3.94 14.37 2.02
C ALA A 37 3.89 15.69 2.79
#